data_AF-A0A7Y4U3E7-F1
#
_entry.id   AF-A0A7Y4U3E7-F1
#
_cell.length_a   1.000
_cell.length_b   1.000
_cell.length_c   1.000
_cell.angle_alpha   90.00
_cell.angle_beta   90.00
_cell.angle_gamma   90.00
#
_symmetry.space_group_name_H-M   'P 1'
#
loop_
_entity.id
_entity.type
_entity.pdbx_description
1 polymer ?
#
loop_
_entity_poly.entity_id
_entity_poly.type
_entity_poly.pdbx_seq_one_letter_code
_entity_poly.pdbx_strand_id
1 'polypeptide(L)'
;MSAITFDTLKFTKKLKEAGFPEAQAEAVVDAFLGATGEAELATKKDLQIELAPIKADMTLIKWMLGLLLGGVLALMLRAFFPA
;
A
#
# COMPACT_ATOMS: atom_id res chain seq x y z
N MET A 1 -12.40 -4.32 -6.48
CA MET A 1 -13.07 -3.36 -5.58
C MET A 1 -12.89 -3.82 -4.14
N SER A 2 -12.10 -3.10 -3.34
CA SER A 2 -12.15 -3.29 -1.89
C SER A 2 -13.43 -2.63 -1.39
N ALA A 3 -14.43 -3.43 -1.03
CA ALA A 3 -15.64 -2.89 -0.42
C ALA A 3 -15.27 -2.30 0.94
N ILE A 4 -15.36 -0.98 1.10
CA ILE A 4 -15.29 -0.36 2.42
C ILE A 4 -16.54 -0.81 3.18
N THR A 5 -16.39 -1.61 4.22
CA THR A 5 -17.52 -2.03 5.06
C THR A 5 -18.03 -0.82 5.84
N PHE A 6 -19.08 -0.18 5.33
CA PHE A 6 -19.73 0.95 5.97
C PHE A 6 -20.99 0.49 6.71
N ASP A 7 -20.97 0.59 8.04
CA ASP A 7 -22.11 0.25 8.89
C ASP A 7 -23.09 1.43 8.93
N THR A 8 -24.02 1.42 7.97
CA THR A 8 -25.06 2.45 7.82
C THR A 8 -25.88 2.60 9.11
N LEU A 9 -26.24 1.49 9.74
CA LEU A 9 -27.08 1.49 10.95
C LEU A 9 -26.37 2.20 12.11
N LYS A 10 -25.09 1.88 12.33
CA LYS A 10 -24.29 2.52 13.38
C LYS A 10 -24.07 4.01 13.09
N PHE A 11 -23.89 4.38 11.83
CA PHE A 11 -23.70 5.78 11.42
C PHE A 11 -24.98 6.60 11.60
N THR A 12 -26.14 6.11 11.13
CA THR A 12 -27.44 6.76 11.32
C THR A 12 -27.77 6.94 12.80
N LYS A 13 -27.53 5.92 13.64
CA LYS A 13 -27.72 6.02 15.10
C LYS A 13 -26.88 7.13 15.71
N LYS A 14 -25.61 7.24 15.31
CA LYS A 14 -24.69 8.26 15.81
C LYS A 14 -25.13 9.67 15.41
N LEU A 15 -25.68 9.83 14.21
CA LEU A 15 -26.25 11.11 13.76
C LEU A 15 -27.52 11.47 14.54
N LYS A 16 -28.41 10.50 14.78
CA LYS A 16 -29.61 10.69 15.61
C LYS A 16 -29.25 11.07 17.05
N GLU A 17 -28.25 10.41 17.64
CA GLU A 17 -27.70 10.74 18.97
C GLU A 17 -27.09 12.15 19.02
N ALA A 18 -26.54 12.62 17.89
CA ALA A 18 -26.03 13.98 17.73
C ALA A 18 -27.11 15.04 17.47
N GLY A 19 -28.40 14.65 17.47
CA GLY A 19 -29.54 15.54 17.29
C GLY A 19 -30.03 15.71 15.85
N PHE A 20 -29.55 14.90 14.90
CA PHE A 20 -30.07 14.94 13.54
C PHE A 20 -31.46 14.28 13.48
N PRO A 21 -32.45 14.92 12.82
CA PRO A 21 -33.70 14.27 12.46
C PRO A 21 -33.46 13.02 11.61
N GLU A 22 -34.29 12.00 11.75
CA GLU A 22 -34.15 10.71 11.05
C GLU A 22 -33.96 10.84 9.54
N ALA A 23 -34.80 11.65 8.88
CA ALA A 23 -34.69 11.89 7.44
C ALA A 23 -33.37 12.56 7.02
N GLN A 24 -32.79 13.42 7.86
CA GLN A 24 -31.48 14.03 7.59
C GLN A 24 -30.34 13.06 7.86
N ALA A 25 -30.45 12.25 8.92
CA ALA A 25 -29.45 11.24 9.23
C ALA A 25 -29.32 10.22 8.09
N GLU A 26 -30.45 9.78 7.52
CA GLU A 26 -30.47 8.89 6.37
C GLU A 26 -29.94 9.54 5.09
N ALA A 27 -30.32 10.79 4.79
CA ALA A 27 -29.81 11.50 3.62
C ALA A 27 -28.28 11.71 3.66
N VAL A 28 -27.72 11.98 4.85
CA VAL A 28 -26.27 12.14 5.03
C VAL A 28 -25.54 10.81 4.83
N VAL A 29 -26.10 9.70 5.34
CA VAL A 29 -25.55 8.35 5.14
C VAL A 29 -25.51 8.00 3.66
N ASP A 30 -26.59 8.28 2.94
CA ASP A 30 -26.75 7.92 1.53
C ASP A 30 -25.79 8.72 0.63
N ALA A 31 -25.66 10.03 0.88
CA ALA A 31 -24.69 10.87 0.21
C ALA A 31 -23.23 10.43 0.48
N PHE A 32 -22.94 10.01 1.72
CA PHE A 32 -21.60 9.55 2.10
C PHE A 32 -21.26 8.19 1.50
N LEU A 33 -22.23 7.29 1.39
CA LEU A 33 -22.10 6.02 0.68
C LEU A 33 -21.80 6.23 -0.80
N GLY A 34 -22.56 7.12 -1.46
CA GLY A 34 -22.32 7.47 -2.86
C GLY A 34 -20.89 7.99 -3.09
N ALA A 35 -20.46 8.95 -2.27
CA ALA A 35 -19.13 9.55 -2.40
C ALA A 35 -17.97 8.57 -2.07
N THR A 36 -18.16 7.66 -1.11
CA THR A 36 -17.12 6.68 -0.73
C THR A 36 -17.07 5.48 -1.67
N GLY A 37 -18.17 5.13 -2.33
CA GLY A 37 -18.23 4.07 -3.35
C GLY A 37 -17.54 4.44 -4.66
N GLU A 38 -17.50 5.73 -5.01
CA GLU A 38 -16.84 6.26 -6.21
C GLU A 38 -15.33 6.48 -6.05
N ALA A 39 -14.82 6.40 -4.81
CA ALA A 39 -13.39 6.58 -4.56
C ALA A 39 -12.58 5.36 -5.05
N GLU A 40 -11.83 5.51 -6.14
CA GLU A 40 -10.81 4.53 -6.54
C GLU A 40 -9.64 4.56 -5.55
N LEU A 41 -9.73 3.72 -4.52
CA LEU A 41 -8.67 3.57 -3.52
C LEU A 41 -7.75 2.40 -3.89
N ALA A 42 -6.46 2.69 -4.03
CA ALA A 42 -5.44 1.64 -4.13
C ALA A 42 -5.45 0.79 -2.85
N THR A 43 -5.66 -0.53 -2.99
CA THR A 43 -5.69 -1.42 -1.84
C THR A 43 -4.26 -1.77 -1.40
N LYS A 44 -4.10 -2.19 -0.14
CA LYS A 44 -2.83 -2.74 0.33
C LYS A 44 -2.35 -3.92 -0.53
N LYS A 45 -3.27 -4.70 -1.09
CA LYS A 45 -2.95 -5.82 -1.98
C LYS A 45 -2.40 -5.32 -3.33
N ASP A 46 -3.01 -4.29 -3.91
CA ASP A 46 -2.55 -3.72 -5.18
C ASP A 46 -1.13 -3.19 -5.04
N LEU A 47 -0.86 -2.45 -3.95
CA LEU A 47 0.48 -1.98 -3.63
C LEU A 47 1.47 -3.14 -3.41
N GLN A 48 1.07 -4.23 -2.76
CA GLN A 48 1.94 -5.39 -2.58
C GLN A 48 2.29 -6.08 -3.90
N ILE A 49 1.33 -6.14 -4.84
CA ILE A 49 1.52 -6.73 -6.16
C ILE A 49 2.52 -5.88 -6.96
N GLU A 50 2.37 -4.55 -6.96
CA GLU A 50 3.28 -3.65 -7.69
C GLU A 50 4.68 -3.56 -7.05
N LEU A 51 4.77 -3.66 -5.72
CA LEU A 51 6.06 -3.60 -5.02
C LEU A 51 6.83 -4.93 -5.05
N ALA A 52 6.16 -6.06 -5.28
CA ALA A 52 6.81 -7.38 -5.37
C ALA A 52 7.93 -7.45 -6.42
N PRO A 53 7.72 -7.06 -7.70
CA PRO A 53 8.80 -7.08 -8.70
C PRO A 53 9.93 -6.12 -8.34
N ILE A 54 9.61 -4.90 -7.86
CA ILE A 54 10.63 -3.92 -7.46
C ILE A 54 11.53 -4.45 -6.34
N LYS A 55 10.95 -5.18 -5.36
CA LYS A 55 11.73 -5.82 -4.29
C LYS A 55 12.60 -6.96 -4.80
N ALA A 56 12.11 -7.73 -5.77
CA ALA A 56 12.89 -8.79 -6.40
C ALA A 56 14.09 -8.21 -7.17
N ASP A 57 13.86 -7.19 -8.00
CA ASP A 57 14.90 -6.50 -8.76
C ASP A 57 15.93 -5.85 -7.83
N MET A 58 15.49 -5.19 -6.76
CA MET A 58 16.38 -4.61 -5.76
C MET A 58 17.28 -5.67 -5.11
N THR A 59 16.74 -6.86 -4.84
CA THR A 59 17.51 -7.97 -4.26
C THR A 59 18.54 -8.49 -5.27
N LEU A 60 18.13 -8.64 -6.53
CA LEU A 60 19.01 -9.08 -7.61
C LEU A 60 20.17 -8.09 -7.83
N ILE A 61 19.87 -6.79 -7.88
CA ILE A 61 20.88 -5.72 -8.01
C ILE A 61 21.87 -5.76 -6.84
N LYS A 62 21.41 -5.97 -5.61
CA LYS A 62 22.31 -6.09 -4.44
C LYS A 62 23.30 -7.25 -4.57
N TRP A 63 22.84 -8.40 -5.07
CA TRP A 63 23.72 -9.56 -5.29
C TRP A 63 24.70 -9.34 -6.42
N MET A 64 24.26 -8.76 -7.54
CA MET A 64 25.15 -8.40 -8.65
C MET A 64 26.22 -7.40 -8.21
N LEU A 65 25.85 -6.39 -7.45
CA LEU A 65 26.79 -5.41 -6.90
C LEU A 65 27.78 -6.08 -5.93
N GLY A 66 27.31 -6.95 -5.05
CA GLY A 66 28.17 -7.71 -4.14
C GLY A 66 29.17 -8.59 -4.89
N LEU A 67 28.73 -9.28 -5.93
CA LEU A 67 29.59 -10.12 -6.78
C LEU A 67 30.61 -9.28 -7.56
N LEU A 68 30.20 -8.13 -8.10
CA LEU A 68 31.09 -7.20 -8.80
C LEU A 68 32.14 -6.64 -7.85
N LEU A 69 31.74 -6.16 -6.67
CA LEU A 69 32.68 -5.66 -5.65
C LEU A 69 33.64 -6.75 -5.18
N GLY A 70 33.14 -7.96 -4.95
CA GLY A 70 33.96 -9.12 -4.61
C GLY A 70 34.96 -9.48 -5.70
N GLY A 71 34.53 -9.45 -6.96
CA GLY A 71 35.40 -9.68 -8.13
C GLY A 71 36.49 -8.62 -8.26
N VAL A 72 36.13 -7.34 -8.12
CA VAL A 72 37.09 -6.22 -8.14
C VAL A 72 38.09 -6.34 -6.99
N LEU A 73 37.62 -6.65 -5.78
CA LEU A 73 38.50 -6.89 -4.61
C LEU A 73 39.45 -8.06 -4.86
N ALA A 74 38.99 -9.17 -5.41
CA ALA A 74 39.82 -10.32 -5.74
C ALA A 74 40.90 -9.98 -6.78
N LEU A 75 40.56 -9.20 -7.80
CA LEU A 75 41.52 -8.71 -8.79
C LEU A 75 42.55 -7.77 -8.16
N MET A 76 42.13 -6.84 -7.29
CA MET A 76 43.05 -5.98 -6.56
C MET A 76 44.01 -6.80 -5.68
N LEU A 77 43.49 -7.76 -4.90
CA LEU A 77 44.34 -8.60 -4.06
C LEU A 77 45.37 -9.38 -4.90
N ARG A 78 44.96 -9.96 -6.03
CA ARG A 78 45.87 -10.67 -6.93
C ARG A 78 46.90 -9.74 -7.59
N ALA A 79 46.54 -8.50 -7.89
CA ALA A 79 47.44 -7.53 -8.53
C ALA A 79 48.48 -6.94 -7.55
N PHE A 80 48.07 -6.65 -6.30
CA PHE A 80 48.92 -6.01 -5.29
C PHE A 80 49.64 -7.00 -4.37
N PHE A 81 49.14 -8.23 -4.22
CA PHE A 81 49.75 -9.30 -3.42
C PHE A 81 49.90 -10.60 -4.25
N PRO A 82 50.76 -10.60 -5.28
CA PRO A 82 51.10 -11.79 -6.04
C PRO A 82 52.08 -12.66 -5.22
N ALA A 83 51.56 -13.35 -4.20
CA ALA A 83 52.29 -14.40 -3.49
C ALA A 83 51.94 -15.78 -4.08
#